data_AF-A0A9N9BSR3-F1
#
_entry.id   AF-A0A9N9BSR3-F1
#
_cell.length_a   1.000
_cell.length_b   1.000
_cell.length_c   1.000
_cell.angle_alpha   90.00
_cell.angle_beta   90.00
_cell.angle_gamma   90.00
#
_symmetry.space_group_name_H-M   'P 1'
#
loop_
_entity.id
_entity.type
_entity.pdbx_description
1 polymer ?
#
loop_
_entity_poly.entity_id
_entity_poly.type
_entity_poly.pdbx_seq_one_letter_code
_entity_poly.pdbx_strand_id
1 'polypeptide(L)'
;MNTGEGKTLTAFLPICLNALLGRTVFVITEKKQLYNDCAVVYTTGSELGFDYLRNNLITNIEDKRKQDYYYAIADEIDSLFIDECTNPLIISQRAQGGSVISPAEYQLATKLANSLVEKKDYKVDQKENDVWLTQKGIKKTKHLYHKDIEYIVDKEEQKLVLIDALTGRLVPNRVYSSGIHQAIESKENLPVSTKSKTIATITFQNFFRLFDKLSGMTGTATSEADEFRQVYGMEVIAIPPYRKLIRKDRNDLIFWDKESKYKAIIKLIKKNSQTKKRPVLIGSPSVEISEYLSSLLVKEGIPHNKLNAVNHQQEAEIVAQAGQLGTITISTNMAGRGTDIVLSEESRKAGGLLVIGVERNTARRIDNQLRGRSGRQGDPGESRFYVSLEDELIKNFGVKEQVGKIFSQKQLKELFHRPLSGKIFNYLISEPQETLRNFHAHNRQYHLNYDLLINRQRQLIYNYRNKLLSAADLTKIIKKKTKKAKGELIPIEPEYLKARLVKEIDNFWSEYLESLNKIRTLANVKYYLPQEPQEAFF
;
A
#
# COMPACT_ATOMS: atom_id res chain seq x y z
N MET A 1 -4.67 -15.25 15.25
CA MET A 1 -4.67 -14.97 16.71
C MET A 1 -5.05 -13.53 16.93
N ASN A 2 -6.04 -13.25 17.79
CA ASN A 2 -6.48 -11.87 18.08
C ASN A 2 -5.32 -10.97 18.57
N THR A 3 -5.52 -9.66 18.51
CA THR A 3 -4.53 -8.70 19.02
C THR A 3 -4.45 -8.79 20.54
N GLY A 4 -3.23 -8.87 21.10
CA GLY A 4 -2.99 -9.09 22.53
C GLY A 4 -2.89 -10.57 22.95
N GLU A 5 -2.98 -11.54 22.03
CA GLU A 5 -2.85 -12.98 22.36
C GLU A 5 -1.38 -13.47 22.38
N GLY A 6 -0.39 -12.57 22.38
CA GLY A 6 1.03 -12.97 22.45
C GLY A 6 1.56 -13.60 21.14
N LYS A 7 1.20 -13.02 19.99
CA LYS A 7 1.70 -13.41 18.65
C LYS A 7 3.23 -13.55 18.61
N THR A 8 3.94 -12.53 19.10
CA THR A 8 5.41 -12.50 19.16
C THR A 8 5.99 -13.69 19.93
N LEU A 9 5.42 -14.02 21.09
CA LEU A 9 5.85 -15.17 21.89
C LEU A 9 5.50 -16.50 21.21
N THR A 10 4.34 -16.56 20.55
CA THR A 10 3.90 -17.78 19.84
C THR A 10 4.80 -18.10 18.66
N ALA A 11 5.25 -17.08 17.91
CA ALA A 11 6.18 -17.25 16.80
C ALA A 11 7.54 -17.83 17.22
N PHE A 12 7.96 -17.62 18.47
CA PHE A 12 9.23 -18.16 18.99
C PHE A 12 9.34 -19.68 18.81
N LEU A 13 8.26 -20.43 19.05
CA LEU A 13 8.24 -21.89 18.95
C LEU A 13 8.58 -22.41 17.54
N PRO A 14 7.85 -22.03 16.45
CA PRO A 14 8.22 -22.45 15.11
C PRO A 14 9.54 -21.83 14.66
N ILE A 15 9.91 -20.62 15.09
CA ILE A 15 11.21 -20.03 14.77
C ILE A 15 12.35 -20.93 15.26
N CYS A 16 12.37 -21.27 16.55
CA CYS A 16 13.40 -22.10 17.15
C CYS A 16 13.45 -23.47 16.47
N LEU A 17 12.31 -24.13 16.29
CA LEU A 17 12.25 -25.47 15.69
C LEU A 17 12.85 -25.49 14.28
N ASN A 18 12.54 -24.50 13.43
CA ASN A 18 13.02 -24.47 12.05
C ASN A 18 14.49 -24.01 11.99
N ALA A 19 14.94 -23.16 12.93
CA ALA A 19 16.34 -22.73 13.03
C ALA A 19 17.29 -23.88 13.41
N LEU A 20 16.81 -24.92 14.11
CA LEU A 20 17.61 -26.12 14.44
C LEU A 20 18.10 -26.89 13.21
N LEU A 21 17.51 -26.66 12.03
CA LEU A 21 17.94 -27.28 10.77
C LEU A 21 19.23 -26.65 10.21
N GLY A 22 19.79 -25.62 10.86
CA GLY A 22 20.96 -24.89 10.37
C GLY A 22 20.67 -24.01 9.14
N ARG A 23 19.38 -23.84 8.80
CA ARG A 23 18.89 -22.96 7.72
C ARG A 23 18.36 -21.66 8.34
N THR A 24 18.50 -20.55 7.61
CA THR A 24 18.08 -19.24 8.10
C THR A 24 16.56 -19.12 8.19
N VAL A 25 16.06 -18.63 9.33
CA VAL A 25 14.66 -18.27 9.53
C VAL A 25 14.51 -16.76 9.53
N PHE A 26 13.63 -16.24 8.67
CA PHE A 26 13.36 -14.82 8.55
C PHE A 26 12.07 -14.46 9.30
N VAL A 27 12.19 -13.54 10.26
CA VAL A 27 11.04 -12.97 10.99
C VAL A 27 10.75 -11.59 10.40
N ILE A 28 9.67 -11.52 9.64
CA ILE A 28 9.27 -10.29 8.95
C ILE A 28 8.38 -9.48 9.88
N THR A 29 8.80 -8.25 10.16
CA THR A 29 8.06 -7.29 10.99
C THR A 29 8.02 -5.92 10.31
N GLU A 30 7.22 -5.00 10.84
CA GLU A 30 7.18 -3.61 10.39
C GLU A 30 8.40 -2.79 10.88
N LYS A 31 9.18 -3.30 11.84
CA LYS A 31 10.29 -2.57 12.48
C LYS A 31 11.64 -3.15 12.10
N LYS A 32 12.61 -2.27 11.83
CA LYS A 32 13.98 -2.67 11.46
C LYS A 32 14.78 -3.06 12.71
N GLN A 33 15.26 -4.30 12.76
CA GLN A 33 16.29 -4.75 13.71
C GLN A 33 17.24 -5.69 12.97
N LEU A 34 18.41 -5.20 12.57
CA LEU A 34 19.34 -5.97 11.74
C LEU A 34 20.28 -6.82 12.60
N TYR A 35 20.31 -8.12 12.34
CA TYR A 35 21.40 -9.01 12.75
C TYR A 35 21.77 -9.88 11.55
N ASN A 36 22.78 -9.44 10.79
CA ASN A 36 23.33 -10.27 9.71
C ASN A 36 24.15 -11.41 10.34
N ASP A 37 24.13 -12.59 9.70
CA ASP A 37 24.86 -13.82 10.08
C ASP A 37 24.31 -14.63 11.27
N CYS A 38 23.02 -14.46 11.60
CA CYS A 38 22.33 -15.26 12.61
C CYS A 38 21.46 -16.38 12.00
N ALA A 39 21.21 -17.45 12.77
CA ALA A 39 20.24 -18.50 12.39
C ALA A 39 18.81 -17.95 12.26
N VAL A 40 18.51 -16.87 12.99
CA VAL A 40 17.24 -16.14 12.95
C VAL A 40 17.52 -14.68 12.62
N VAL A 41 16.86 -14.16 11.59
CA VAL A 41 17.04 -12.77 11.11
C VAL A 41 15.71 -12.04 11.22
N TYR A 42 15.65 -11.02 12.07
CA TYR A 42 14.55 -10.07 12.09
C TYR A 42 14.79 -9.02 11.01
N THR A 43 13.78 -8.70 10.21
CA THR A 43 13.91 -7.68 9.16
C THR A 43 12.55 -7.20 8.69
N THR A 44 12.53 -6.19 7.82
CA THR A 44 11.33 -5.78 7.10
C THR A 44 11.26 -6.49 5.76
N GLY A 45 10.05 -6.72 5.25
CA GLY A 45 9.88 -7.38 3.97
C GLY A 45 10.52 -6.60 2.82
N SER A 46 10.46 -5.25 2.89
CA SER A 46 11.11 -4.37 1.92
C SER A 46 12.62 -4.53 1.90
N GLU A 47 13.29 -4.50 3.05
CA GLU A 47 14.76 -4.65 3.10
C GLU A 47 15.19 -6.01 2.56
N LEU A 48 14.49 -7.07 2.96
CA LEU A 48 14.82 -8.42 2.51
C LEU A 48 14.63 -8.59 1.00
N GLY A 49 13.57 -7.99 0.44
CA GLY A 49 13.35 -7.98 -1.00
C GLY A 49 14.34 -7.08 -1.76
N PHE A 50 14.77 -5.96 -1.19
CA PHE A 50 15.85 -5.15 -1.77
C PHE A 50 17.19 -5.87 -1.73
N ASP A 51 17.50 -6.58 -0.65
CA ASP A 51 18.69 -7.43 -0.56
C ASP A 51 18.68 -8.51 -1.64
N TYR A 52 17.54 -9.16 -1.88
CA TYR A 52 17.39 -10.09 -3.00
C TYR A 52 17.71 -9.42 -4.35
N LEU A 53 17.16 -8.22 -4.61
CA LEU A 53 17.41 -7.52 -5.86
C LEU A 53 18.89 -7.12 -6.00
N ARG A 54 19.51 -6.55 -4.95
CA ARG A 54 20.94 -6.16 -4.92
C ARG A 54 21.83 -7.38 -5.15
N ASN A 55 21.53 -8.51 -4.51
CA ASN A 55 22.29 -9.75 -4.64
C ASN A 55 22.25 -10.33 -6.06
N ASN A 56 21.25 -9.98 -6.87
CA ASN A 56 21.16 -10.36 -8.28
C ASN A 56 21.76 -9.31 -9.25
N LEU A 57 22.21 -8.16 -8.74
CA LEU A 57 22.88 -7.09 -9.51
C LEU A 57 24.40 -7.04 -9.32
N ILE A 58 24.96 -7.88 -8.44
CA ILE A 58 26.42 -7.96 -8.18
C ILE A 58 27.23 -8.22 -9.46
N THR A 59 28.42 -7.66 -9.55
CA THR A 59 29.32 -7.84 -10.71
C THR A 59 30.42 -8.87 -10.46
N ASN A 60 30.78 -9.09 -9.19
CA ASN A 60 31.67 -10.17 -8.77
C ASN A 60 30.85 -11.26 -8.07
N ILE A 61 31.18 -12.53 -8.31
CA ILE A 61 30.51 -13.67 -7.68
C ILE A 61 30.87 -13.81 -6.20
N GLU A 62 32.05 -13.31 -5.79
CA GLU A 62 32.52 -13.33 -4.40
C GLU A 62 31.68 -12.41 -3.50
N ASP A 63 31.15 -11.31 -4.06
CA ASP A 63 30.23 -10.41 -3.36
C ASP A 63 28.83 -11.02 -3.18
N LYS A 64 28.58 -12.20 -3.77
CA LYS A 64 27.28 -12.85 -3.68
C LYS A 64 27.04 -13.38 -2.29
N ARG A 65 26.05 -12.81 -1.62
CA ARG A 65 25.57 -13.38 -0.35
C ARG A 65 24.85 -14.69 -0.62
N LYS A 66 25.26 -15.75 0.05
CA LYS A 66 24.52 -17.01 0.09
C LYS A 66 23.28 -16.80 0.95
N GLN A 67 22.17 -16.43 0.31
CA GLN A 67 20.88 -16.33 0.96
C GLN A 67 20.10 -17.62 0.73
N ASP A 68 19.78 -18.30 1.83
CA ASP A 68 18.94 -19.48 1.85
C ASP A 68 17.50 -19.05 2.18
N TYR A 69 16.64 -18.94 1.16
CA TYR A 69 15.22 -18.61 1.33
C TYR A 69 14.44 -19.85 1.80
N TYR A 70 14.73 -20.30 3.02
CA TYR A 70 14.09 -21.47 3.59
C TYR A 70 12.73 -21.14 4.19
N TYR A 71 12.71 -20.36 5.28
CA TYR A 71 11.51 -20.12 6.06
C TYR A 71 11.33 -18.63 6.36
N ALA A 72 10.17 -18.09 6.00
CA ALA A 72 9.73 -16.78 6.48
C ALA A 72 8.46 -16.91 7.34
N ILE A 73 8.47 -16.21 8.47
CA ILE A 73 7.29 -15.97 9.30
C ILE A 73 7.01 -14.48 9.36
N ALA A 74 5.83 -14.07 8.89
CA ALA A 74 5.40 -12.68 8.87
C ALA A 74 4.48 -12.37 10.06
N ASP A 75 4.87 -11.41 10.89
CA ASP A 75 3.93 -10.75 11.79
C ASP A 75 3.04 -9.79 10.99
N GLU A 76 1.78 -9.66 11.40
CA GLU A 76 0.80 -8.81 10.73
C GLU A 76 0.71 -9.07 9.21
N ILE A 77 0.72 -10.37 8.86
CA ILE A 77 0.86 -10.87 7.48
C ILE A 77 -0.16 -10.27 6.49
N ASP A 78 -1.38 -9.93 6.94
CA ASP A 78 -2.40 -9.32 6.08
C ASP A 78 -1.94 -7.98 5.50
N SER A 79 -1.16 -7.19 6.22
CA SER A 79 -0.66 -5.95 5.64
C SER A 79 0.46 -6.14 4.63
N LEU A 80 1.34 -7.11 4.87
CA LEU A 80 2.42 -7.39 3.92
C LEU A 80 1.90 -8.12 2.67
N PHE A 81 1.02 -9.09 2.85
CA PHE A 81 0.65 -10.07 1.81
C PHE A 81 -0.67 -9.73 1.10
N ILE A 82 -1.46 -8.79 1.63
CA ILE A 82 -2.68 -8.28 0.99
C ILE A 82 -2.56 -6.79 0.66
N ASP A 83 -2.08 -5.94 1.58
CA ASP A 83 -2.08 -4.48 1.36
C ASP A 83 -0.92 -4.02 0.49
N GLU A 84 0.29 -4.45 0.85
CA GLU A 84 1.52 -4.05 0.17
C GLU A 84 1.89 -5.00 -0.98
N CYS A 85 1.08 -6.01 -1.20
CA CYS A 85 1.44 -7.15 -2.05
C CYS A 85 1.67 -6.79 -3.52
N THR A 86 0.97 -5.76 -4.02
CA THR A 86 1.10 -5.22 -5.37
C THR A 86 2.15 -4.13 -5.49
N ASN A 87 2.71 -3.64 -4.37
CA ASN A 87 3.75 -2.62 -4.40
C ASN A 87 5.05 -3.26 -4.91
N PRO A 88 5.55 -2.87 -6.09
CA PRO A 88 6.81 -3.41 -6.59
C PRO A 88 7.98 -2.78 -5.82
N LEU A 89 8.90 -3.61 -5.36
CA LEU A 89 10.22 -3.18 -4.94
C LEU A 89 11.04 -2.88 -6.19
N ILE A 90 11.52 -1.64 -6.34
CA ILE A 90 12.20 -1.17 -7.55
C ILE A 90 13.58 -0.62 -7.19
N ILE A 91 14.62 -1.10 -7.85
CA ILE A 91 15.93 -0.45 -7.87
C ILE A 91 16.04 0.33 -9.18
N SER A 92 16.34 1.63 -9.06
CA SER A 92 16.51 2.52 -10.19
C SER A 92 17.93 3.08 -10.22
N GLN A 93 18.50 3.19 -11.43
CA GLN A 93 19.79 3.84 -11.66
C GLN A 93 19.57 5.16 -12.43
N ARG A 94 20.37 6.19 -12.14
CA ARG A 94 20.39 7.40 -12.98
C ARG A 94 20.83 7.01 -14.38
N ALA A 95 20.02 7.30 -15.39
CA ALA A 95 20.40 7.02 -16.77
C ALA A 95 21.62 7.87 -17.15
N GLN A 96 22.77 7.22 -17.37
CA GLN A 96 23.88 7.84 -18.09
C GLN A 96 23.74 7.46 -19.56
N GLY A 97 23.40 8.43 -20.42
CA GLY A 97 23.56 8.29 -21.87
C GLY A 97 22.50 7.51 -22.65
N GLY A 98 21.25 7.39 -22.18
CA GLY A 98 20.14 7.00 -23.05
C GLY A 98 19.64 8.20 -23.85
N SER A 99 19.27 8.02 -25.13
CA SER A 99 18.77 9.07 -26.04
C SER A 99 17.84 10.03 -25.32
N VAL A 100 18.38 11.18 -24.95
CA VAL A 100 17.66 12.29 -24.35
C VAL A 100 16.70 12.76 -25.43
N ILE A 101 15.39 12.69 -25.17
CA ILE A 101 14.44 13.52 -25.93
C ILE A 101 14.93 14.95 -25.70
N SER A 102 15.37 15.59 -26.77
CA SER A 102 16.19 16.81 -26.65
C SER A 102 15.36 17.93 -26.01
N PRO A 103 15.98 18.88 -25.28
CA PRO A 103 15.29 20.06 -24.79
C PRO A 103 14.46 20.81 -25.86
N ALA A 104 14.86 20.71 -27.13
CA ALA A 104 14.14 21.26 -28.26
C ALA A 104 12.81 20.54 -28.57
N GLU A 105 12.74 19.22 -28.37
CA GLU A 105 11.52 18.44 -28.59
C GLU A 105 10.45 18.74 -27.52
N TYR A 106 10.85 19.03 -26.28
CA TYR A 106 9.94 19.47 -25.21
C TYR A 106 9.43 20.90 -25.40
N GLN A 107 10.28 21.82 -25.85
CA GLN A 107 9.85 23.20 -26.21
C GLN A 107 8.82 23.21 -27.35
N LEU A 108 8.97 22.30 -28.32
CA LEU A 108 8.01 22.07 -29.39
C LEU A 108 6.65 21.58 -28.86
N ALA A 109 6.65 20.69 -27.86
CA ALA A 109 5.44 20.19 -27.22
C ALA A 109 4.68 21.28 -26.45
N THR A 110 5.38 22.17 -25.74
CA THR A 110 4.75 23.30 -25.01
C THR A 110 4.09 24.30 -25.96
N LYS A 111 4.74 24.64 -27.07
CA LYS A 111 4.16 25.51 -28.11
C LYS A 111 2.90 24.90 -28.73
N LEU A 112 2.90 23.59 -28.91
CA LEU A 112 1.76 22.84 -29.44
C LEU A 112 0.57 22.86 -28.46
N ALA A 113 0.80 22.65 -27.17
CA ALA A 113 -0.24 22.69 -26.13
C ALA A 113 -0.97 24.06 -26.08
N ASN A 114 -0.22 25.16 -26.15
CA ASN A 114 -0.77 26.52 -26.17
C ASN A 114 -1.56 26.85 -27.45
N SER A 115 -1.48 26.01 -28.48
CA SER A 115 -2.12 26.24 -29.80
C SER A 115 -3.50 25.57 -29.94
N LEU A 116 -3.98 24.86 -28.92
CA LEU A 116 -5.23 24.08 -28.98
C LEU A 116 -6.42 24.87 -28.46
N VAL A 117 -7.59 24.62 -29.05
CA VAL A 117 -8.83 25.32 -28.69
C VAL A 117 -9.85 24.34 -28.09
N GLU A 118 -10.36 24.66 -26.91
CA GLU A 118 -11.41 23.90 -26.21
C GLU A 118 -12.66 23.74 -27.10
N LYS A 119 -13.35 22.60 -27.00
CA LYS A 119 -14.52 22.16 -27.81
C LYS A 119 -14.21 21.85 -29.28
N LYS A 120 -13.10 22.32 -29.83
CA LYS A 120 -12.66 22.06 -31.22
C LYS A 120 -11.56 20.99 -31.29
N ASP A 121 -10.49 21.19 -30.55
CA ASP A 121 -9.33 20.30 -30.50
C ASP A 121 -9.40 19.36 -29.28
N TYR A 122 -10.05 19.74 -28.17
CA TYR A 122 -10.24 18.86 -27.00
C TYR A 122 -11.54 19.14 -26.24
N LYS A 123 -11.98 18.19 -25.41
CA LYS A 123 -13.14 18.26 -24.53
C LYS A 123 -12.70 17.92 -23.10
N VAL A 124 -13.18 18.67 -22.12
CA VAL A 124 -12.87 18.45 -20.69
C VAL A 124 -14.04 17.73 -20.05
N ASP A 125 -13.80 16.55 -19.46
CA ASP A 125 -14.80 15.86 -18.63
C ASP A 125 -14.51 16.12 -17.16
N GLN A 126 -15.31 17.02 -16.58
CA GLN A 126 -15.14 17.46 -15.19
C GLN A 126 -15.58 16.41 -14.16
N LYS A 127 -16.23 15.31 -14.55
CA LYS A 127 -16.65 14.25 -13.61
C LYS A 127 -15.56 13.23 -13.34
N GLU A 128 -14.78 12.88 -14.36
CA GLU A 128 -13.66 11.92 -14.27
C GLU A 128 -12.30 12.62 -14.12
N ASN A 129 -12.31 13.96 -14.15
CA ASN A 129 -11.11 14.81 -14.13
C ASN A 129 -10.12 14.45 -15.25
N ASP A 130 -10.65 14.31 -16.48
CA ASP A 130 -9.90 13.84 -17.64
C ASP A 130 -10.15 14.72 -18.89
N VAL A 131 -9.18 14.80 -19.80
CA VAL A 131 -9.24 15.67 -20.99
C VAL A 131 -9.10 14.88 -22.28
N TRP A 132 -10.17 14.84 -23.07
CA TRP A 132 -10.24 14.03 -24.28
C TRP A 132 -10.00 14.86 -25.52
N LEU A 133 -8.99 14.52 -26.30
CA LEU A 133 -8.75 15.13 -27.60
C LEU A 133 -9.82 14.67 -28.61
N THR A 134 -10.30 15.58 -29.45
CA THR A 134 -11.16 15.20 -30.60
C THR A 134 -10.31 14.51 -31.68
N GLN A 135 -10.86 13.85 -32.70
CA GLN A 135 -10.02 13.29 -33.78
C GLN A 135 -9.10 14.34 -34.45
N LYS A 136 -9.51 15.63 -34.46
CA LYS A 136 -8.66 16.76 -34.89
C LYS A 136 -7.59 17.10 -33.85
N GLY A 137 -7.94 17.06 -32.55
CA GLY A 137 -6.98 17.16 -31.45
C GLY A 137 -6.00 16.00 -31.34
N ILE A 138 -6.39 14.77 -31.60
CA ILE A 138 -5.52 13.59 -31.52
C ILE A 138 -4.42 13.67 -32.57
N LYS A 139 -4.73 14.25 -33.75
CA LYS A 139 -3.71 14.64 -34.73
C LYS A 139 -2.81 15.80 -34.26
N LYS A 140 -3.27 16.61 -33.33
CA LYS A 140 -2.64 17.86 -32.90
C LYS A 140 -2.00 17.76 -31.50
N THR A 141 -2.18 16.66 -30.76
CA THR A 141 -1.85 16.64 -29.34
C THR A 141 -1.53 15.26 -28.79
N LYS A 142 -0.38 15.17 -28.16
CA LYS A 142 -0.10 14.20 -27.12
C LYS A 142 0.10 14.98 -25.81
N HIS A 143 -0.93 15.01 -24.94
CA HIS A 143 -0.89 15.20 -23.47
C HIS A 143 -1.25 16.58 -22.84
N LEU A 144 -1.75 16.76 -21.59
CA LEU A 144 -2.94 16.25 -20.83
C LEU A 144 -3.01 16.73 -19.33
N TYR A 145 -2.15 17.61 -18.79
CA TYR A 145 -2.06 17.85 -17.32
C TYR A 145 -2.07 19.34 -16.87
N HIS A 146 -2.69 19.63 -15.72
CA HIS A 146 -3.01 20.96 -15.20
C HIS A 146 -2.43 21.25 -13.78
N LYS A 147 -1.93 22.48 -13.61
CA LYS A 147 -1.32 22.97 -12.37
C LYS A 147 -2.39 23.26 -11.32
N ASP A 148 -2.07 23.02 -10.05
CA ASP A 148 -2.91 23.22 -8.86
C ASP A 148 -4.14 22.28 -8.77
N ILE A 149 -4.26 21.33 -9.71
CA ILE A 149 -5.27 20.27 -9.70
C ILE A 149 -4.56 18.92 -9.49
N GLU A 150 -3.63 18.55 -10.37
CA GLU A 150 -2.91 17.27 -10.25
C GLU A 150 -1.50 17.42 -9.65
N TYR A 151 -0.91 18.62 -9.68
CA TYR A 151 0.42 18.89 -9.14
C TYR A 151 0.56 20.35 -8.67
N ILE A 152 1.49 20.59 -7.74
CA ILE A 152 1.98 21.92 -7.39
C ILE A 152 3.48 22.02 -7.70
N VAL A 153 3.96 23.26 -7.76
CA VAL A 153 5.39 23.57 -7.89
C VAL A 153 5.91 24.05 -6.53
N ASP A 154 6.84 23.29 -5.97
CA ASP A 154 7.59 23.73 -4.80
C ASP A 154 8.71 24.66 -5.26
N LYS A 155 8.56 25.95 -4.93
CA LYS A 155 9.49 27.00 -5.33
C LYS A 155 10.77 27.00 -4.51
N GLU A 156 10.75 26.50 -3.27
CA GLU A 156 11.92 26.48 -2.39
C GLU A 156 12.88 25.36 -2.81
N GLU A 157 12.34 24.18 -3.10
CA GLU A 157 13.12 23.03 -3.56
C GLU A 157 13.23 22.89 -5.08
N GLN A 158 12.59 23.80 -5.85
CA GLN A 158 12.58 23.78 -7.32
C GLN A 158 12.14 22.42 -7.91
N LYS A 159 11.10 21.80 -7.32
CA LYS A 159 10.63 20.46 -7.69
C LYS A 159 9.12 20.39 -7.87
N LEU A 160 8.67 19.41 -8.65
CA LEU A 160 7.26 19.12 -8.83
C LEU A 160 6.74 18.25 -7.67
N VAL A 161 5.60 18.61 -7.08
CA VAL A 161 4.96 17.82 -6.00
C VAL A 161 3.56 17.44 -6.44
N LEU A 162 3.25 16.14 -6.45
CA LEU A 162 1.95 15.65 -6.94
C LEU A 162 0.87 15.80 -5.90
N ILE A 163 -0.36 16.07 -6.36
CA ILE A 163 -1.56 16.04 -5.53
C ILE A 163 -2.25 14.70 -5.75
N ASP A 164 -2.50 13.97 -4.67
CA ASP A 164 -3.31 12.75 -4.70
C ASP A 164 -4.76 13.10 -5.04
N ALA A 165 -5.29 12.52 -6.14
CA ALA A 165 -6.58 12.89 -6.69
C ALA A 165 -7.79 12.57 -5.77
N LEU A 166 -7.63 11.62 -4.85
CA LEU A 166 -8.69 11.22 -3.92
C LEU A 166 -8.66 12.09 -2.66
N THR A 167 -7.46 12.42 -2.18
CA THR A 167 -7.29 13.02 -0.85
C THR A 167 -6.83 14.48 -0.86
N GLY A 168 -6.48 15.03 -2.02
CA GLY A 168 -5.91 16.38 -2.16
C GLY A 168 -4.54 16.54 -1.50
N ARG A 169 -3.92 15.44 -1.04
CA ARG A 169 -2.65 15.48 -0.29
C ARG A 169 -1.46 15.57 -1.22
N LEU A 170 -0.44 16.28 -0.75
CA LEU A 170 0.85 16.33 -1.40
C LEU A 170 1.58 14.99 -1.23
N VAL A 171 2.05 14.44 -2.34
CA VAL A 171 2.78 13.17 -2.41
C VAL A 171 4.20 13.45 -2.93
N PRO A 172 5.08 14.05 -2.11
CA PRO A 172 6.36 14.62 -2.56
C PRO A 172 7.36 13.59 -3.09
N ASN A 173 7.20 12.31 -2.75
CA ASN A 173 8.07 11.23 -3.21
C ASN A 173 7.52 10.46 -4.42
N ARG A 174 6.39 10.91 -4.98
CA ARG A 174 5.74 10.26 -6.13
C ARG A 174 6.04 11.05 -7.40
N VAL A 175 6.37 10.33 -8.46
CA VAL A 175 6.78 10.87 -9.76
C VAL A 175 5.84 10.32 -10.83
N TYR A 176 5.43 11.12 -11.80
CA TYR A 176 4.66 10.61 -12.94
C TYR A 176 5.55 9.75 -13.85
N SER A 177 5.03 8.60 -14.27
CA SER A 177 5.75 7.68 -15.14
C SER A 177 5.85 8.20 -16.59
N SER A 178 6.61 7.48 -17.42
CA SER A 178 6.61 7.64 -18.88
C SER A 178 7.05 9.00 -19.42
N GLY A 179 7.85 9.76 -18.65
CA GLY A 179 8.36 11.07 -19.07
C GLY A 179 7.39 12.23 -18.82
N ILE A 180 6.21 11.95 -18.26
CA ILE A 180 5.18 12.95 -17.97
C ILE A 180 5.68 13.92 -16.89
N HIS A 181 6.38 13.42 -15.87
CA HIS A 181 6.91 14.26 -14.80
C HIS A 181 7.90 15.29 -15.35
N GLN A 182 8.84 14.84 -16.20
CA GLN A 182 9.82 15.68 -16.88
C GLN A 182 9.16 16.70 -17.81
N ALA A 183 8.08 16.30 -18.50
CA ALA A 183 7.32 17.20 -19.35
C ALA A 183 6.65 18.33 -18.54
N ILE A 184 6.12 18.01 -17.35
CA ILE A 184 5.53 19.00 -16.46
C ILE A 184 6.61 19.87 -15.80
N GLU A 185 7.73 19.30 -15.35
CA GLU A 185 8.89 20.06 -14.88
C GLU A 185 9.34 21.08 -15.95
N SER A 186 9.45 20.65 -17.20
CA SER A 186 9.79 21.56 -18.32
C SER A 186 8.69 22.60 -18.60
N LYS A 187 7.41 22.23 -18.51
CA LYS A 187 6.27 23.15 -18.68
C LYS A 187 6.30 24.27 -17.62
N GLU A 188 6.70 23.94 -16.41
CA GLU A 188 6.77 24.85 -15.27
C GLU A 188 8.14 25.54 -15.10
N ASN A 189 9.05 25.37 -16.08
CA ASN A 189 10.43 25.89 -16.07
C ASN A 189 11.28 25.42 -14.86
N LEU A 190 11.05 24.20 -14.38
CA LEU A 190 11.85 23.55 -13.35
C LEU A 190 13.05 22.80 -13.96
N PRO A 191 14.13 22.56 -13.18
CA PRO A 191 15.21 21.68 -13.59
C PRO A 191 14.69 20.27 -13.88
N VAL A 192 14.82 19.82 -15.13
CA VAL A 192 14.28 18.52 -15.55
C VAL A 192 15.05 17.39 -14.87
N SER A 193 14.34 16.57 -14.11
CA SER A 193 14.90 15.42 -13.42
C SER A 193 15.38 14.38 -14.42
N THR A 194 16.62 13.91 -14.28
CA THR A 194 17.16 12.86 -15.15
C THR A 194 16.34 11.59 -14.98
N LYS A 195 15.85 11.01 -16.09
CA LYS A 195 15.07 9.78 -16.07
C LYS A 195 15.83 8.69 -15.32
N SER A 196 15.21 8.14 -14.28
CA SER A 196 15.72 6.96 -13.59
C SER A 196 15.29 5.72 -14.36
N LYS A 197 16.25 4.86 -14.69
CA LYS A 197 16.01 3.59 -15.38
C LYS A 197 15.80 2.51 -14.33
N THR A 198 14.70 1.78 -14.38
CA THR A 198 14.48 0.61 -13.51
C THR A 198 15.44 -0.51 -13.92
N ILE A 199 16.37 -0.86 -13.03
CA ILE A 199 17.35 -1.93 -13.28
C ILE A 199 16.90 -3.28 -12.72
N ALA A 200 16.12 -3.26 -11.64
CA ALA A 200 15.55 -4.46 -11.05
C ALA A 200 14.20 -4.16 -10.40
N THR A 201 13.28 -5.12 -10.46
CA THR A 201 11.98 -5.01 -9.82
C THR A 201 11.47 -6.38 -9.37
N ILE A 202 10.76 -6.46 -8.25
CA ILE A 202 10.00 -7.63 -7.80
C ILE A 202 8.81 -7.19 -6.94
N THR A 203 7.65 -7.84 -7.08
CA THR A 203 6.53 -7.64 -6.16
C THR A 203 6.69 -8.47 -4.90
N PHE A 204 6.14 -7.99 -3.79
CA PHE A 204 6.12 -8.71 -2.51
C PHE A 204 5.57 -10.14 -2.66
N GLN A 205 4.49 -10.31 -3.42
CA GLN A 205 3.92 -11.61 -3.75
C GLN A 205 4.95 -12.57 -4.34
N ASN A 206 5.62 -12.18 -5.43
CA ASN A 206 6.59 -13.05 -6.08
C ASN A 206 7.86 -13.25 -5.26
N PHE A 207 8.26 -12.24 -4.48
CA PHE A 207 9.42 -12.35 -3.61
C PHE A 207 9.20 -13.42 -2.53
N PHE A 208 8.09 -13.38 -1.79
CA PHE A 208 7.86 -14.36 -0.74
C PHE A 208 7.59 -15.77 -1.27
N ARG A 209 7.11 -15.92 -2.52
CA ARG A 209 7.02 -17.23 -3.19
C ARG A 209 8.37 -17.91 -3.47
N LEU A 210 9.49 -17.22 -3.27
CA LEU A 210 10.83 -17.82 -3.35
C LEU A 210 11.15 -18.70 -2.12
N PHE A 211 10.41 -18.56 -1.03
CA PHE A 211 10.64 -19.32 0.18
C PHE A 211 10.08 -20.74 0.09
N ASP A 212 10.85 -21.73 0.56
CA ASP A 212 10.37 -23.12 0.68
C ASP A 212 9.16 -23.23 1.61
N LYS A 213 9.15 -22.40 2.67
CA LYS A 213 8.10 -22.38 3.70
C LYS A 213 7.71 -20.95 4.05
N LEU A 214 6.40 -20.71 4.08
CA LEU A 214 5.79 -19.46 4.50
C LEU A 214 4.82 -19.70 5.64
N SER A 215 4.80 -18.77 6.59
CA SER A 215 3.78 -18.71 7.63
C SER A 215 3.55 -17.26 8.04
N GLY A 216 2.45 -16.99 8.72
CA GLY A 216 2.25 -15.68 9.29
C GLY A 216 1.15 -15.67 10.34
N MET A 217 1.07 -14.56 11.03
CA MET A 217 0.14 -14.36 12.12
C MET A 217 -0.48 -12.98 12.03
N THR A 218 -1.79 -12.92 12.26
CA THR A 218 -2.53 -11.66 12.34
C THR A 218 -3.83 -11.88 13.13
N GLY A 219 -4.44 -10.78 13.55
CA GLY A 219 -5.78 -10.77 14.14
C GLY A 219 -6.91 -10.88 13.12
N THR A 220 -6.65 -10.62 11.84
CA THR A 220 -7.71 -10.31 10.87
C THR A 220 -7.67 -11.08 9.55
N ALA A 221 -6.93 -12.19 9.46
CA ALA A 221 -6.80 -12.96 8.20
C ALA A 221 -8.06 -13.70 7.73
N THR A 222 -9.05 -13.97 8.61
CA THR A 222 -10.19 -14.84 8.27
C THR A 222 -11.00 -14.33 7.08
N SER A 223 -11.10 -13.01 6.89
CA SER A 223 -11.85 -12.45 5.76
C SER A 223 -11.16 -12.64 4.41
N GLU A 224 -9.85 -12.89 4.40
CA GLU A 224 -9.02 -13.03 3.20
C GLU A 224 -8.46 -14.45 3.05
N ALA A 225 -9.09 -15.44 3.71
CA ALA A 225 -8.61 -16.82 3.72
C ALA A 225 -8.50 -17.43 2.33
N ASP A 226 -9.45 -17.11 1.44
CA ASP A 226 -9.42 -17.60 0.07
C ASP A 226 -8.26 -16.99 -0.73
N GLU A 227 -7.95 -15.71 -0.52
CA GLU A 227 -6.83 -15.05 -1.17
C GLU A 227 -5.49 -15.63 -0.69
N PHE A 228 -5.33 -15.87 0.62
CA PHE A 228 -4.15 -16.54 1.17
C PHE A 228 -3.95 -17.94 0.57
N ARG A 229 -5.03 -18.71 0.43
CA ARG A 229 -4.98 -20.05 -0.16
C ARG A 229 -4.64 -20.00 -1.65
N GLN A 230 -5.28 -19.13 -2.42
CA GLN A 230 -5.10 -19.06 -3.88
C GLN A 230 -3.73 -18.49 -4.27
N VAL A 231 -3.25 -17.46 -3.57
CA VAL A 231 -2.02 -16.74 -3.95
C VAL A 231 -0.77 -17.39 -3.35
N TYR A 232 -0.83 -17.80 -2.09
CA TYR A 232 0.33 -18.27 -1.32
C TYR A 232 0.26 -19.74 -0.90
N GLY A 233 -0.85 -20.44 -1.18
CA GLY A 233 -1.05 -21.82 -0.71
C GLY A 233 -1.17 -21.92 0.81
N MET A 234 -1.56 -20.83 1.49
CA MET A 234 -1.60 -20.74 2.95
C MET A 234 -3.03 -20.91 3.47
N GLU A 235 -3.22 -21.80 4.44
CA GLU A 235 -4.48 -21.91 5.16
C GLU A 235 -4.56 -20.93 6.33
N VAL A 236 -5.75 -20.37 6.56
CA VAL A 236 -5.99 -19.46 7.69
C VAL A 236 -6.68 -20.22 8.81
N ILE A 237 -5.97 -20.37 9.93
CA ILE A 237 -6.50 -21.03 11.14
C ILE A 237 -6.85 -19.98 12.20
N ALA A 238 -8.13 -19.93 12.57
CA ALA A 238 -8.62 -19.05 13.63
C ALA A 238 -8.33 -19.66 15.01
N ILE A 239 -7.23 -19.24 15.64
CA ILE A 239 -6.87 -19.67 16.99
C ILE A 239 -7.85 -19.08 18.02
N PRO A 240 -8.46 -19.91 18.90
CA PRO A 240 -9.31 -19.43 19.99
C PRO A 240 -8.58 -18.47 20.93
N PRO A 241 -9.27 -17.45 21.50
CA PRO A 241 -8.64 -16.55 22.46
C PRO A 241 -8.36 -17.27 23.80
N TYR A 242 -7.28 -16.90 24.49
CA TYR A 242 -6.96 -17.46 25.81
C TYR A 242 -8.07 -17.21 26.84
N ARG A 243 -8.67 -16.02 26.79
CA ARG A 243 -9.82 -15.63 27.62
C ARG A 243 -11.01 -15.26 26.76
N LYS A 244 -12.23 -15.51 27.29
CA LYS A 244 -13.47 -15.16 26.60
C LYS A 244 -13.53 -13.66 26.34
N LEU A 245 -13.77 -13.29 25.09
CA LEU A 245 -13.99 -11.90 24.68
C LEU A 245 -15.32 -11.40 25.27
N ILE A 246 -15.27 -10.39 26.14
CA ILE A 246 -16.47 -9.76 26.74
C ILE A 246 -16.71 -8.33 26.24
N ARG A 247 -15.94 -7.88 25.23
CA ARG A 247 -16.11 -6.57 24.59
C ARG A 247 -17.51 -6.42 24.01
N LYS A 248 -18.13 -5.27 24.23
CA LYS A 248 -19.43 -4.94 23.66
C LYS A 248 -19.25 -4.21 22.33
N ASP A 249 -19.38 -4.93 21.22
CA ASP A 249 -19.41 -4.33 19.89
C ASP A 249 -20.82 -3.85 19.57
N ARG A 250 -21.01 -2.53 19.54
CA ARG A 250 -22.31 -1.91 19.28
C ARG A 250 -22.54 -1.75 17.78
N ASN A 251 -23.81 -1.74 17.39
CA ASN A 251 -24.22 -1.31 16.05
C ASN A 251 -23.73 0.11 15.76
N ASP A 252 -23.52 0.36 14.47
CA ASP A 252 -23.14 1.66 13.96
C ASP A 252 -24.27 2.67 14.21
N LEU A 253 -23.88 3.94 14.38
CA LEU A 253 -24.79 5.07 14.37
C LEU A 253 -24.59 5.83 13.06
N ILE A 254 -25.63 5.85 12.23
CA ILE A 254 -25.60 6.50 10.93
C ILE A 254 -26.31 7.85 11.02
N PHE A 255 -25.67 8.88 10.51
CA PHE A 255 -26.14 10.26 10.50
C PHE A 255 -26.40 10.72 9.07
N TRP A 256 -27.34 11.63 8.89
CA TRP A 256 -27.66 12.18 7.58
C TRP A 256 -26.54 13.06 7.02
N ASP A 257 -25.87 13.79 7.91
CA ASP A 257 -24.85 14.79 7.62
C ASP A 257 -23.65 14.65 8.57
N LYS A 258 -22.49 15.19 8.14
CA LYS A 258 -21.26 15.14 8.94
C LYS A 258 -21.35 15.95 10.23
N GLU A 259 -22.06 17.07 10.24
CA GLU A 259 -22.15 17.94 11.42
C GLU A 259 -22.82 17.23 12.60
N SER A 260 -23.95 16.58 12.35
CA SER A 260 -24.70 15.77 13.30
C SER A 260 -23.87 14.59 13.82
N LYS A 261 -23.08 13.94 12.95
CA LYS A 261 -22.12 12.89 13.32
C LYS A 261 -21.11 13.40 14.34
N TYR A 262 -20.40 14.49 14.03
CA TYR A 262 -19.36 15.04 14.90
C TYR A 262 -19.93 15.55 16.23
N LYS A 263 -21.09 16.23 16.22
CA LYS A 263 -21.79 16.64 17.45
C LYS A 263 -22.09 15.45 18.36
N ALA A 264 -22.53 14.32 17.80
CA ALA A 264 -22.80 13.12 18.56
C ALA A 264 -21.53 12.46 19.15
N ILE A 265 -20.43 12.44 18.39
CA ILE A 265 -19.11 11.95 18.86
C ILE A 265 -18.62 12.80 20.03
N ILE A 266 -18.60 14.12 19.87
CA ILE A 266 -18.15 15.07 20.90
C ILE A 266 -19.01 14.94 22.17
N LYS A 267 -20.34 14.84 22.03
CA LYS A 267 -21.24 14.62 23.16
C LYS A 267 -20.94 13.33 23.91
N LEU A 268 -20.61 12.24 23.19
CA LEU A 268 -20.22 10.97 23.81
C LEU A 268 -18.89 11.10 24.56
N ILE A 269 -17.88 11.73 23.96
CA ILE A 269 -16.56 11.92 24.56
C ILE A 269 -16.68 12.78 25.82
N LYS A 270 -17.38 13.91 25.75
CA LYS A 270 -17.62 14.82 26.89
C LYS A 270 -18.33 14.10 28.03
N LYS A 271 -19.39 13.34 27.72
CA LYS A 271 -20.11 12.53 28.73
C LYS A 271 -19.18 11.52 29.40
N ASN A 272 -18.38 10.77 28.64
CA ASN A 272 -17.47 9.77 29.21
C ASN A 272 -16.35 10.41 30.03
N SER A 273 -15.75 11.50 29.54
CA SER A 273 -14.69 12.24 30.20
C SER A 273 -15.16 12.81 31.54
N GLN A 274 -16.35 13.43 31.58
CA GLN A 274 -16.88 14.06 32.79
C GLN A 274 -17.44 13.07 33.82
N THR A 275 -18.09 11.98 33.39
CA THR A 275 -18.80 11.08 34.31
C THR A 275 -17.97 9.90 34.79
N LYS A 276 -17.25 9.24 33.88
CA LYS A 276 -16.59 7.94 34.15
C LYS A 276 -15.07 8.02 34.06
N LYS A 277 -14.53 9.07 33.45
CA LYS A 277 -13.11 9.19 33.08
C LYS A 277 -12.62 7.92 32.36
N ARG A 278 -13.47 7.31 31.54
CA ARG A 278 -13.13 6.09 30.81
C ARG A 278 -12.13 6.44 29.69
N PRO A 279 -11.04 5.67 29.48
CA PRO A 279 -10.15 5.90 28.36
C PRO A 279 -10.87 5.75 27.01
N VAL A 280 -10.55 6.62 26.06
CA VAL A 280 -11.16 6.66 24.73
C VAL A 280 -10.08 6.66 23.64
N LEU A 281 -10.15 5.66 22.76
CA LEU A 281 -9.36 5.61 21.53
C LEU A 281 -10.26 5.94 20.34
N ILE A 282 -9.87 6.93 19.55
CA ILE A 282 -10.63 7.42 18.40
C ILE A 282 -9.85 7.10 17.12
N GLY A 283 -10.40 6.26 16.25
CA GLY A 283 -9.83 5.94 14.96
C GLY A 283 -10.38 6.84 13.86
N SER A 284 -9.49 7.50 13.14
CA SER A 284 -9.79 8.31 11.95
C SER A 284 -9.15 7.67 10.72
N PRO A 285 -9.82 7.62 9.55
CA PRO A 285 -9.20 7.07 8.32
C PRO A 285 -8.15 8.02 7.70
N SER A 286 -8.09 9.27 8.16
CA SER A 286 -7.29 10.31 7.52
C SER A 286 -6.75 11.33 8.54
N VAL A 287 -5.56 11.88 8.26
CA VAL A 287 -4.95 12.98 9.02
C VAL A 287 -5.84 14.22 9.04
N GLU A 288 -6.47 14.55 7.91
CA GLU A 288 -7.39 15.69 7.82
C GLU A 288 -8.57 15.56 8.79
N ILE A 289 -9.21 14.38 8.84
CA ILE A 289 -10.33 14.12 9.76
C ILE A 289 -9.85 14.11 11.21
N SER A 290 -8.62 13.64 11.47
CA SER A 290 -8.00 13.66 12.80
C SER A 290 -7.75 15.09 13.28
N GLU A 291 -7.17 15.95 12.44
CA GLU A 291 -6.94 17.37 12.74
C GLU A 291 -8.26 18.12 12.91
N TYR A 292 -9.25 17.85 12.06
CA TYR A 292 -10.58 18.42 12.18
C TYR A 292 -11.22 18.04 13.52
N LEU A 293 -11.22 16.76 13.89
CA LEU A 293 -11.78 16.30 15.17
C LEU A 293 -11.01 16.87 16.36
N SER A 294 -9.68 16.95 16.27
CA SER A 294 -8.85 17.61 17.28
C SER A 294 -9.27 19.05 17.50
N SER A 295 -9.50 19.82 16.43
CA SER A 295 -9.95 21.21 16.53
C SER A 295 -11.28 21.34 17.26
N LEU A 296 -12.20 20.38 17.08
CA LEU A 296 -13.48 20.34 17.78
C LEU A 296 -13.31 20.01 19.27
N LEU A 297 -12.41 19.08 19.62
CA LEU A 297 -12.10 18.77 21.01
C LEU A 297 -11.42 19.92 21.74
N VAL A 298 -10.51 20.65 21.07
CA VAL A 298 -9.88 21.87 21.63
C VAL A 298 -10.95 22.93 21.92
N LYS A 299 -11.89 23.17 21.00
CA LYS A 299 -12.99 24.13 21.20
C LYS A 299 -13.86 23.78 22.42
N GLU A 300 -14.00 22.49 22.74
CA GLU A 300 -14.76 22.01 23.89
C GLU A 300 -13.93 21.89 25.18
N GLY A 301 -12.64 22.26 25.15
CA GLY A 301 -11.74 22.19 26.30
C GLY A 301 -11.37 20.77 26.72
N ILE A 302 -11.37 19.81 25.79
CA ILE A 302 -11.11 18.39 26.07
C ILE A 302 -9.63 18.06 25.74
N PRO A 303 -8.78 17.77 26.76
CA PRO A 303 -7.40 17.39 26.52
C PRO A 303 -7.31 16.02 25.83
N HIS A 304 -6.45 15.90 24.83
CA HIS A 304 -6.29 14.68 24.03
C HIS A 304 -4.92 14.60 23.38
N ASN A 305 -4.50 13.38 23.05
CA ASN A 305 -3.28 13.08 22.31
C ASN A 305 -3.60 12.77 20.84
N LYS A 306 -2.68 13.08 19.92
CA LYS A 306 -2.78 12.76 18.49
C LYS A 306 -1.65 11.83 18.06
N LEU A 307 -1.96 10.91 17.14
CA LEU A 307 -1.00 10.00 16.50
C LEU A 307 -1.18 10.09 14.99
N ASN A 308 -0.12 10.48 14.28
CA ASN A 308 -0.17 10.79 12.85
C ASN A 308 0.66 9.83 11.97
N ALA A 309 1.17 8.72 12.53
CA ALA A 309 2.01 7.71 11.86
C ALA A 309 3.36 8.23 11.32
N VAL A 310 3.93 9.26 11.95
CA VAL A 310 5.19 9.91 11.51
C VAL A 310 6.36 9.49 12.39
N ASN A 311 6.18 9.38 13.72
CA ASN A 311 7.26 9.08 14.65
C ASN A 311 6.93 7.87 15.53
N HIS A 312 7.34 6.69 15.08
CA HIS A 312 6.92 5.42 15.66
C HIS A 312 7.35 5.18 17.12
N GLN A 313 8.44 5.79 17.60
CA GLN A 313 8.91 5.59 18.98
C GLN A 313 8.07 6.38 19.97
N GLN A 314 7.87 7.68 19.73
CA GLN A 314 6.99 8.53 20.54
C GLN A 314 5.54 8.05 20.49
N GLU A 315 5.08 7.58 19.32
CA GLU A 315 3.74 7.01 19.18
C GLU A 315 3.53 5.75 20.04
N ALA A 316 4.54 4.90 20.16
CA ALA A 316 4.45 3.71 20.99
C ALA A 316 4.28 4.08 22.49
N GLU A 317 4.98 5.10 22.96
CA GLU A 317 4.85 5.60 24.33
C GLU A 317 3.46 6.17 24.59
N ILE A 318 2.93 6.98 23.68
CA ILE A 318 1.58 7.55 23.78
C ILE A 318 0.51 6.45 23.76
N VAL A 319 0.65 5.43 22.89
CA VAL A 319 -0.30 4.31 22.80
C VAL A 319 -0.26 3.43 24.05
N ALA A 320 0.92 3.18 24.63
CA ALA A 320 1.04 2.45 25.89
C ALA A 320 0.28 3.16 27.03
N GLN A 321 0.22 4.49 27.00
CA GLN A 321 -0.51 5.31 27.97
C GLN A 321 -2.00 5.51 27.64
N ALA A 322 -2.47 5.10 26.45
CA ALA A 322 -3.85 5.29 26.01
C ALA A 322 -4.87 4.52 26.87
N GLY A 323 -4.43 3.52 27.64
CA GLY A 323 -5.25 2.73 28.56
C GLY A 323 -5.44 3.35 29.95
N GLN A 324 -4.78 4.47 30.23
CA GLN A 324 -4.86 5.16 31.53
C GLN A 324 -6.19 5.91 31.71
N LEU A 325 -6.62 6.08 32.96
CA LEU A 325 -7.90 6.68 33.29
C LEU A 325 -7.99 8.12 32.75
N GLY A 326 -9.05 8.42 32.00
CA GLY A 326 -9.33 9.75 31.45
C GLY A 326 -8.58 10.08 30.17
N THR A 327 -7.67 9.21 29.70
CA THR A 327 -6.89 9.46 28.50
C THR A 327 -7.76 9.39 27.25
N ILE A 328 -7.64 10.41 26.40
CA ILE A 328 -8.28 10.47 25.08
C ILE A 328 -7.18 10.51 24.03
N THR A 329 -7.24 9.60 23.06
CA THR A 329 -6.22 9.48 22.02
C THR A 329 -6.88 9.36 20.66
N ILE A 330 -6.50 10.24 19.73
CA ILE A 330 -6.87 10.16 18.32
C ILE A 330 -5.75 9.47 17.56
N SER A 331 -6.11 8.44 16.78
CA SER A 331 -5.21 7.66 15.95
C SER A 331 -5.64 7.74 14.49
N THR A 332 -4.77 8.22 13.62
CA THR A 332 -4.97 8.13 12.17
C THR A 332 -4.61 6.74 11.67
N ASN A 333 -5.54 6.07 10.99
CA ASN A 333 -5.41 4.72 10.47
C ASN A 333 -4.88 3.76 11.54
N MET A 334 -3.67 3.26 11.31
CA MET A 334 -3.01 2.23 12.10
C MET A 334 -1.87 2.79 12.95
N ALA A 335 -1.81 4.10 13.21
CA ALA A 335 -0.77 4.69 14.05
C ALA A 335 -0.66 3.93 15.40
N GLY A 336 0.57 3.61 15.79
CA GLY A 336 0.85 2.73 16.93
C GLY A 336 0.37 1.27 16.79
N ARG A 337 0.38 0.71 15.57
CA ARG A 337 0.31 -0.75 15.33
C ARG A 337 1.43 -1.49 16.06
N GLY A 338 1.14 -2.72 16.47
CA GLY A 338 2.05 -3.56 17.25
C GLY A 338 2.16 -3.20 18.73
N THR A 339 1.77 -1.99 19.15
CA THR A 339 1.80 -1.60 20.57
C THR A 339 0.54 -2.04 21.31
N ASP A 340 0.73 -2.61 22.50
CA ASP A 340 -0.37 -3.00 23.40
C ASP A 340 -0.90 -1.80 24.20
N ILE A 341 -2.22 -1.75 24.39
CA ILE A 341 -2.89 -0.76 25.23
C ILE A 341 -3.28 -1.47 26.52
N VAL A 342 -2.42 -1.36 27.53
CA VAL A 342 -2.64 -1.98 28.83
C VAL A 342 -3.56 -1.09 29.67
N LEU A 343 -4.63 -1.67 30.20
CA LEU A 343 -5.56 -0.94 31.07
C LEU A 343 -5.06 -0.88 32.52
N SER A 344 -5.21 0.29 33.15
CA SER A 344 -5.12 0.42 34.61
C SER A 344 -6.32 -0.25 35.29
N GLU A 345 -6.23 -0.54 36.59
CA GLU A 345 -7.35 -1.11 37.33
C GLU A 345 -8.57 -0.18 37.36
N GLU A 346 -8.33 1.12 37.49
CA GLU A 346 -9.36 2.16 37.47
C GLU A 346 -10.07 2.18 36.11
N SER A 347 -9.31 2.08 35.02
CA SER A 347 -9.85 1.99 33.66
C SER A 347 -10.73 0.75 33.49
N ARG A 348 -10.34 -0.41 34.04
CA ARG A 348 -11.18 -1.62 34.01
C ARG A 348 -12.50 -1.39 34.75
N LYS A 349 -12.45 -0.80 35.96
CA LYS A 349 -13.65 -0.46 36.76
C LYS A 349 -14.54 0.57 36.04
N ALA A 350 -13.96 1.49 35.27
CA ALA A 350 -14.69 2.46 34.46
C ALA A 350 -15.34 1.88 33.18
N GLY A 351 -15.19 0.56 32.93
CA GLY A 351 -15.73 -0.15 31.77
C GLY A 351 -14.71 -0.45 30.67
N GLY A 352 -13.42 -0.24 30.93
CA GLY A 352 -12.30 -0.50 30.04
C GLY A 352 -12.17 0.48 28.88
N LEU A 353 -11.47 0.11 27.80
CA LEU A 353 -11.25 1.03 26.66
C LEU A 353 -12.51 1.18 25.80
N LEU A 354 -12.92 2.43 25.56
CA LEU A 354 -13.93 2.76 24.55
C LEU A 354 -13.24 3.07 23.22
N VAL A 355 -13.58 2.32 22.18
CA VAL A 355 -13.09 2.54 20.82
C VAL A 355 -14.18 3.19 19.97
N ILE A 356 -13.86 4.32 19.35
CA ILE A 356 -14.76 5.07 18.46
C ILE A 356 -14.14 5.09 17.06
N GLY A 357 -14.84 4.53 16.08
CA GLY A 357 -14.53 4.77 14.67
C GLY A 357 -15.30 5.99 14.17
N VAL A 358 -14.60 7.01 13.67
CA VAL A 358 -15.21 8.27 13.19
C VAL A 358 -15.85 8.10 11.82
N GLU A 359 -15.39 7.10 11.06
CA GLU A 359 -15.89 6.65 9.76
C GLU A 359 -15.57 5.16 9.59
N ARG A 360 -16.14 4.53 8.55
CA ARG A 360 -15.77 3.19 8.11
C ARG A 360 -14.62 3.26 7.12
N ASN A 361 -13.63 2.37 7.26
CA ASN A 361 -12.58 2.23 6.25
C ASN A 361 -13.10 1.50 5.02
N THR A 362 -12.39 1.61 3.89
CA THR A 362 -12.69 0.83 2.68
C THR A 362 -12.65 -0.67 2.95
N ALA A 363 -11.71 -1.12 3.78
CA ALA A 363 -11.56 -2.52 4.19
C ALA A 363 -12.05 -2.78 5.62
N ARG A 364 -13.00 -3.70 5.76
CA ARG A 364 -13.58 -4.10 7.05
C ARG A 364 -12.55 -4.64 8.05
N ARG A 365 -11.45 -5.23 7.58
CA ARG A 365 -10.37 -5.72 8.45
C ARG A 365 -9.70 -4.58 9.23
N ILE A 366 -9.52 -3.39 8.64
CA ILE A 366 -8.93 -2.23 9.30
C ILE A 366 -9.84 -1.76 10.44
N ASP A 367 -11.15 -1.74 10.20
CA ASP A 367 -12.14 -1.47 11.25
C ASP A 367 -12.05 -2.50 12.39
N ASN A 368 -11.90 -3.78 12.07
CA ASN A 368 -11.77 -4.83 13.07
C ASN A 368 -10.44 -4.76 13.84
N GLN A 369 -9.35 -4.32 13.21
CA GLN A 369 -8.08 -4.05 13.88
C GLN A 369 -8.24 -2.91 14.90
N LEU A 370 -8.96 -1.84 14.53
CA LEU A 370 -9.30 -0.75 15.45
C LEU A 370 -10.15 -1.27 16.63
N ARG A 371 -11.19 -2.07 16.37
CA ARG A 371 -11.99 -2.72 17.43
C ARG A 371 -11.13 -3.58 18.35
N GLY A 372 -10.21 -4.35 17.76
CA GLY A 372 -9.25 -5.23 18.44
C GLY A 372 -8.28 -4.52 19.38
N ARG A 373 -8.24 -3.17 19.38
CA ARG A 373 -7.52 -2.39 20.40
C ARG A 373 -8.17 -2.46 21.77
N SER A 374 -9.46 -2.80 21.87
CA SER A 374 -10.20 -2.96 23.13
C SER A 374 -10.57 -4.42 23.39
N GLY A 375 -10.78 -4.76 24.66
CA GLY A 375 -11.24 -6.08 25.11
C GLY A 375 -10.18 -7.18 25.09
N ARG A 376 -8.90 -6.81 25.22
CA ARG A 376 -7.77 -7.76 25.20
C ARG A 376 -7.76 -8.60 26.46
N GLN A 377 -7.39 -9.87 26.36
CA GLN A 377 -7.26 -10.77 27.53
C GLN A 377 -8.52 -10.81 28.43
N GLY A 378 -9.70 -10.70 27.83
CA GLY A 378 -10.97 -10.68 28.54
C GLY A 378 -11.28 -9.38 29.30
N ASP A 379 -10.51 -8.31 29.06
CA ASP A 379 -10.79 -7.00 29.64
C ASP A 379 -12.17 -6.47 29.19
N PRO A 380 -12.85 -5.67 30.02
CA PRO A 380 -14.05 -4.97 29.59
C PRO A 380 -13.71 -3.97 28.50
N GLY A 381 -14.66 -3.71 27.61
CA GLY A 381 -14.43 -2.85 26.47
C GLY A 381 -15.70 -2.59 25.69
N GLU A 382 -15.69 -1.53 24.89
CA GLU A 382 -16.79 -1.20 23.99
C GLU A 382 -16.23 -0.64 22.69
N SER A 383 -16.85 -1.01 21.57
CA SER A 383 -16.54 -0.40 20.28
C SER A 383 -17.81 0.06 19.58
N ARG A 384 -17.74 1.20 18.88
CA ARG A 384 -18.83 1.71 18.06
C ARG A 384 -18.29 2.58 16.92
N PHE A 385 -18.90 2.45 15.74
CA PHE A 385 -18.64 3.33 14.61
C PHE A 385 -19.74 4.38 14.46
N TYR A 386 -19.33 5.56 14.04
CA TYR A 386 -20.17 6.70 13.70
C TYR A 386 -19.96 6.95 12.22
N VAL A 387 -21.04 6.97 11.45
CA VAL A 387 -20.97 7.05 9.99
C VAL A 387 -21.92 8.13 9.52
N SER A 388 -21.52 8.96 8.57
CA SER A 388 -22.40 9.89 7.87
C SER A 388 -22.70 9.36 6.49
N LEU A 389 -23.91 9.63 5.99
CA LEU A 389 -24.27 9.41 4.59
C LEU A 389 -23.48 10.31 3.62
N GLU A 390 -22.71 11.28 4.14
CA GLU A 390 -21.79 12.15 3.40
C GLU A 390 -20.33 11.73 3.53
N ASP A 391 -20.02 10.66 4.26
CA ASP A 391 -18.67 10.10 4.33
C ASP A 391 -18.27 9.56 2.95
N GLU A 392 -16.98 9.64 2.62
CA GLU A 392 -16.48 9.42 1.26
C GLU A 392 -16.87 8.04 0.70
N LEU A 393 -16.63 6.98 1.48
CA LEU A 393 -17.02 5.62 1.14
C LEU A 393 -18.53 5.50 0.84
N ILE A 394 -19.35 6.17 1.65
CA ILE A 394 -20.82 6.03 1.61
C ILE A 394 -21.40 6.84 0.45
N LYS A 395 -20.84 8.03 0.22
CA LYS A 395 -21.18 8.93 -0.88
C LYS A 395 -20.87 8.28 -2.23
N ASN A 396 -19.71 7.64 -2.37
CA ASN A 396 -19.28 7.02 -3.63
C ASN A 396 -20.19 5.87 -4.09
N PHE A 397 -20.91 5.23 -3.15
CA PHE A 397 -21.83 4.13 -3.42
C PHE A 397 -23.31 4.56 -3.47
N GLY A 398 -23.60 5.87 -3.38
CA GLY A 398 -24.96 6.39 -3.47
C GLY A 398 -25.90 5.89 -2.38
N VAL A 399 -25.36 5.55 -1.19
CA VAL A 399 -26.16 4.97 -0.09
C VAL A 399 -27.14 6.01 0.45
N LYS A 400 -26.81 7.31 0.39
CA LYS A 400 -27.70 8.39 0.83
C LYS A 400 -29.01 8.39 0.05
N GLU A 401 -28.93 8.19 -1.26
CA GLU A 401 -30.07 8.09 -2.17
C GLU A 401 -30.88 6.83 -1.88
N GLN A 402 -30.21 5.70 -1.61
CA GLN A 402 -30.88 4.45 -1.25
C GLN A 402 -31.66 4.59 0.06
N VAL A 403 -31.06 5.18 1.09
CA VAL A 403 -31.73 5.47 2.37
C VAL A 403 -32.85 6.48 2.17
N GLY A 404 -32.65 7.50 1.33
CA GLY A 404 -33.66 8.50 0.99
C GLY A 404 -34.93 7.90 0.38
N LYS A 405 -34.82 6.80 -0.38
CA LYS A 405 -35.98 6.08 -0.96
C LYS A 405 -36.81 5.31 0.08
N ILE A 406 -36.24 4.98 1.23
CA ILE A 406 -36.92 4.22 2.29
C ILE A 406 -37.88 5.11 3.09
N PHE A 407 -37.64 6.42 3.14
CA PHE A 407 -38.36 7.36 4.00
C PHE A 407 -39.16 8.39 3.21
N SER A 408 -40.32 8.78 3.74
CA SER A 408 -41.09 9.92 3.21
C SER A 408 -40.40 11.26 3.49
N GLN A 409 -40.72 12.32 2.74
CA GLN A 409 -40.15 13.66 2.93
C GLN A 409 -40.32 14.21 4.36
N LYS A 410 -41.44 13.88 5.03
CA LYS A 410 -41.70 14.29 6.42
C LYS A 410 -40.80 13.57 7.41
N GLN A 411 -40.58 12.27 7.22
CA GLN A 411 -39.67 11.48 8.05
C GLN A 411 -38.21 11.90 7.87
N LEU A 412 -37.80 12.24 6.64
CA LEU A 412 -36.47 12.75 6.36
C LEU A 412 -36.15 14.02 7.16
N LYS A 413 -37.12 14.93 7.30
CA LYS A 413 -36.96 16.15 8.12
C LYS A 413 -36.72 15.86 9.61
N GLU A 414 -37.29 14.79 10.13
CA GLU A 414 -37.08 14.38 11.54
C GLU A 414 -35.77 13.58 11.72
N LEU A 415 -35.27 12.93 10.66
CA LEU A 415 -34.07 12.09 10.68
C LEU A 415 -32.76 12.88 10.67
N PHE A 416 -32.74 14.13 10.20
CA PHE A 416 -31.51 14.95 10.20
C PHE A 416 -30.84 15.02 11.58
N HIS A 417 -31.62 14.97 12.66
CA HIS A 417 -31.11 15.14 14.02
C HIS A 417 -31.01 13.84 14.83
N ARG A 418 -31.41 12.69 14.27
CA ARG A 418 -31.43 11.40 14.99
C ARG A 418 -30.57 10.37 14.27
N PRO A 419 -29.72 9.62 14.99
CA PRO A 419 -28.96 8.55 14.36
C PRO A 419 -29.87 7.39 13.98
N LEU A 420 -29.67 6.88 12.77
CA LEU A 420 -30.22 5.61 12.30
C LEU A 420 -29.34 4.47 12.84
N SER A 421 -29.97 3.41 13.35
CA SER A 421 -29.25 2.21 13.79
C SER A 421 -30.15 0.99 13.64
N GLY A 422 -29.58 -0.14 13.19
CA GLY A 422 -30.33 -1.37 12.96
C GLY A 422 -29.63 -2.31 11.98
N LYS A 423 -30.14 -3.53 11.85
CA LYS A 423 -29.55 -4.56 10.97
C LYS A 423 -29.53 -4.14 9.50
N ILE A 424 -30.61 -3.54 9.00
CA ILE A 424 -30.71 -3.08 7.60
C ILE A 424 -29.67 -2.01 7.26
N PHE A 425 -29.46 -1.08 8.20
CA PHE A 425 -28.50 0.00 8.07
C PHE A 425 -27.05 -0.49 8.11
N ASN A 426 -26.75 -1.41 9.03
CA ASN A 426 -25.44 -2.06 9.05
C ASN A 426 -25.14 -2.80 7.72
N TYR A 427 -26.15 -3.44 7.12
CA TYR A 427 -26.01 -4.10 5.82
C TYR A 427 -25.65 -3.10 4.71
N LEU A 428 -26.41 -2.01 4.58
CA LEU A 428 -26.17 -0.95 3.58
C LEU A 428 -24.78 -0.31 3.70
N ILE A 429 -24.21 -0.27 4.90
CA ILE A 429 -22.85 0.23 5.12
C ILE A 429 -21.78 -0.83 4.84
N SER A 430 -22.08 -2.11 5.08
CA SER A 430 -21.15 -3.21 4.83
C SER A 430 -21.03 -3.59 3.35
N GLU A 431 -22.08 -3.37 2.55
CA GLU A 431 -22.10 -3.73 1.13
C GLU A 431 -21.03 -2.98 0.31
N PRO A 432 -20.83 -1.65 0.45
CA PRO A 432 -19.70 -0.95 -0.17
C PRO A 432 -18.34 -1.57 0.13
N GLN A 433 -18.09 -1.97 1.38
CA GLN A 433 -16.82 -2.58 1.79
C GLN A 433 -16.60 -3.93 1.11
N GLU A 434 -17.65 -4.75 0.98
CA GLU A 434 -17.60 -6.06 0.34
C GLU A 434 -17.35 -5.92 -1.17
N THR A 435 -18.04 -4.98 -1.82
CA THR A 435 -17.86 -4.69 -3.25
C THR A 435 -16.45 -4.20 -3.55
N LEU A 436 -15.93 -3.26 -2.74
CA LEU A 436 -14.53 -2.81 -2.88
C LEU A 436 -13.54 -3.94 -2.63
N ARG A 437 -13.78 -4.79 -1.62
CA ARG A 437 -12.89 -5.94 -1.35
C ARG A 437 -12.83 -6.87 -2.56
N ASN A 438 -13.97 -7.24 -3.13
CA ASN A 438 -14.02 -8.13 -4.30
C ASN A 438 -13.35 -7.48 -5.52
N PHE A 439 -13.58 -6.19 -5.74
CA PHE A 439 -12.92 -5.43 -6.80
C PHE A 439 -11.39 -5.41 -6.61
N HIS A 440 -10.90 -5.12 -5.41
CA HIS A 440 -9.47 -5.12 -5.13
C HIS A 440 -8.84 -6.51 -5.23
N ALA A 441 -9.53 -7.55 -4.73
CA ALA A 441 -9.06 -8.93 -4.86
C ALA A 441 -8.95 -9.35 -6.34
N HIS A 442 -9.94 -9.00 -7.16
CA HIS A 442 -9.90 -9.23 -8.60
C HIS A 442 -8.73 -8.48 -9.27
N ASN A 443 -8.51 -7.20 -8.92
CA ASN A 443 -7.38 -6.44 -9.46
C ASN A 443 -6.03 -7.03 -9.02
N ARG A 444 -5.89 -7.47 -7.77
CA ARG A 444 -4.67 -8.15 -7.29
C ARG A 444 -4.42 -9.44 -8.05
N GLN A 445 -5.45 -10.27 -8.25
CA GLN A 445 -5.35 -11.49 -9.05
C GLN A 445 -4.97 -11.18 -10.50
N TYR A 446 -5.55 -10.12 -11.07
CA TYR A 446 -5.20 -9.66 -12.40
C TYR A 446 -3.72 -9.29 -12.47
N HIS A 447 -3.21 -8.45 -11.57
CA HIS A 447 -1.79 -8.06 -11.51
C HIS A 447 -0.85 -9.25 -11.28
N LEU A 448 -1.23 -10.20 -10.44
CA LEU A 448 -0.45 -11.41 -10.17
C LEU A 448 -0.14 -12.19 -11.46
N ASN A 449 -1.09 -12.33 -12.37
CA ASN A 449 -0.88 -13.07 -13.62
C ASN A 449 0.22 -12.44 -14.49
N TYR A 450 0.22 -11.11 -14.63
CA TYR A 450 1.30 -10.38 -15.33
C TYR A 450 2.64 -10.60 -14.63
N ASP A 451 2.66 -10.43 -13.32
CA ASP A 451 3.90 -10.49 -12.57
C ASP A 451 4.50 -11.90 -12.55
N LEU A 452 3.69 -12.96 -12.64
CA LEU A 452 4.16 -14.34 -12.75
C LEU A 452 4.95 -14.60 -14.03
N LEU A 453 4.52 -14.02 -15.16
CA LEU A 453 5.26 -14.11 -16.42
C LEU A 453 6.62 -13.43 -16.29
N ILE A 454 6.62 -12.20 -15.79
CA ILE A 454 7.83 -11.40 -15.59
C ILE A 454 8.77 -12.12 -14.61
N ASN A 455 8.23 -12.76 -13.57
CA ASN A 455 9.02 -13.51 -12.60
C ASN A 455 9.68 -14.76 -13.23
N ARG A 456 8.98 -15.52 -14.08
CA ARG A 456 9.56 -16.65 -14.83
C ARG A 456 10.73 -16.19 -15.71
N GLN A 457 10.52 -15.11 -16.46
CA GLN A 457 11.57 -14.53 -17.30
C GLN A 457 12.76 -14.04 -16.47
N ARG A 458 12.50 -13.39 -15.34
CA ARG A 458 13.53 -12.94 -14.40
C ARG A 458 14.36 -14.08 -13.86
N GLN A 459 13.75 -15.18 -13.43
CA GLN A 459 14.48 -16.36 -12.96
C GLN A 459 15.40 -16.93 -14.06
N LEU A 460 14.95 -16.98 -15.32
CA LEU A 460 15.78 -17.40 -16.44
C LEU A 460 16.99 -16.48 -16.63
N ILE A 461 16.77 -15.15 -16.61
CA ILE A 461 17.84 -14.16 -16.75
C ILE A 461 18.82 -14.24 -15.57
N TYR A 462 18.34 -14.30 -14.33
CA TYR A 462 19.18 -14.38 -13.13
C TYR A 462 19.99 -15.68 -13.10
N ASN A 463 19.39 -16.81 -13.44
CA ASN A 463 20.11 -18.09 -13.53
C ASN A 463 21.18 -18.06 -14.62
N TYR A 464 20.88 -17.48 -15.78
CA TYR A 464 21.86 -17.34 -16.85
C TYR A 464 23.01 -16.39 -16.47
N ARG A 465 22.69 -15.26 -15.82
CA ARG A 465 23.67 -14.31 -15.27
C ARG A 465 24.60 -14.97 -14.26
N ASN A 466 24.04 -15.72 -13.31
CA ASN A 466 24.81 -16.47 -12.31
C ASN A 466 25.73 -17.52 -12.95
N LYS A 467 25.26 -18.19 -14.00
CA LYS A 467 26.06 -19.15 -14.77
C LYS A 467 27.24 -18.48 -15.49
N LEU A 468 27.06 -17.26 -16.01
CA LEU A 468 28.15 -16.51 -16.63
C LEU A 468 29.17 -16.03 -15.59
N LEU A 469 28.70 -15.54 -14.45
CA LEU A 469 29.57 -15.08 -13.36
C LEU A 469 30.44 -16.22 -12.80
N SER A 470 29.85 -17.41 -12.62
CA SER A 470 30.54 -18.60 -12.08
C SER A 470 31.36 -19.39 -13.11
N ALA A 471 31.25 -19.09 -14.42
CA ALA A 471 31.98 -19.82 -15.44
C ALA A 471 33.49 -19.52 -15.37
N ALA A 472 34.30 -20.56 -15.27
CA ALA A 472 35.77 -20.47 -15.40
C ALA A 472 36.20 -20.26 -16.86
N ASP A 473 35.46 -20.81 -17.83
CA ASP A 473 35.72 -20.67 -19.25
C ASP A 473 34.44 -20.31 -20.03
N LEU A 474 34.41 -19.09 -20.57
CA LEU A 474 33.30 -18.56 -21.35
C LEU A 474 33.28 -19.07 -22.80
N THR A 475 34.38 -19.60 -23.32
CA THR A 475 34.46 -20.01 -24.74
C THR A 475 33.51 -21.15 -25.07
N LYS A 476 33.25 -22.08 -24.14
CA LYS A 476 32.25 -23.15 -24.34
C LYS A 476 30.82 -22.61 -24.50
N ILE A 477 30.47 -21.58 -23.73
CA ILE A 477 29.14 -20.94 -23.79
C ILE A 477 28.99 -20.17 -25.10
N ILE A 478 30.04 -19.43 -25.50
CA ILE A 478 30.07 -18.62 -26.72
C ILE A 478 30.07 -19.51 -27.96
N LYS A 479 30.97 -20.51 -28.07
CA LYS A 479 31.06 -21.45 -29.20
C LYS A 479 29.75 -22.18 -29.48
N LYS A 480 28.97 -22.48 -28.44
CA LYS A 480 27.64 -23.10 -28.60
C LYS A 480 26.63 -22.17 -29.30
N LYS A 481 26.77 -20.85 -29.13
CA LYS A 481 25.90 -19.83 -29.75
C LYS A 481 26.46 -19.29 -31.08
N THR A 482 27.78 -19.23 -31.25
CA THR A 482 28.44 -18.72 -32.47
C THR A 482 28.56 -19.73 -33.61
N LYS A 483 28.04 -20.96 -33.47
CA LYS A 483 27.87 -21.89 -34.62
C LYS A 483 27.10 -21.27 -35.82
N LYS A 484 26.46 -20.12 -35.66
CA LYS A 484 25.77 -19.34 -36.70
C LYS A 484 26.51 -18.09 -37.22
N ALA A 485 27.64 -17.67 -36.64
CA ALA A 485 28.33 -16.44 -37.02
C ALA A 485 29.68 -16.75 -37.70
N LYS A 486 29.87 -16.27 -38.94
CA LYS A 486 31.16 -16.35 -39.66
C LYS A 486 32.05 -15.18 -39.20
N GLY A 487 33.18 -15.47 -38.54
CA GLY A 487 34.20 -14.48 -38.18
C GLY A 487 35.28 -15.06 -37.25
N GLU A 488 36.51 -14.55 -37.34
CA GLU A 488 37.60 -14.89 -36.43
C GLU A 488 37.32 -14.34 -35.01
N LEU A 489 37.51 -15.17 -33.99
CA LEU A 489 37.38 -14.78 -32.60
C LEU A 489 38.64 -14.04 -32.17
N ILE A 490 38.54 -12.73 -31.95
CA ILE A 490 39.61 -11.95 -31.33
C ILE A 490 39.77 -12.44 -29.88
N PRO A 491 40.99 -12.77 -29.41
CA PRO A 491 41.23 -13.13 -28.03
C PRO A 491 41.00 -11.90 -27.13
N ILE A 492 39.93 -11.96 -26.33
CA ILE A 492 39.60 -10.94 -25.32
C ILE A 492 39.89 -11.54 -23.95
N GLU A 493 40.40 -10.73 -23.02
CA GLU A 493 40.60 -11.13 -21.64
C GLU A 493 39.29 -11.69 -21.01
N PRO A 494 39.32 -12.89 -20.41
CA PRO A 494 38.10 -13.55 -19.91
C PRO A 494 37.31 -12.75 -18.88
N GLU A 495 37.99 -12.01 -18.00
CA GLU A 495 37.34 -11.18 -16.97
C GLU A 495 36.61 -9.97 -17.58
N TYR A 496 37.27 -9.27 -18.50
CA TYR A 496 36.64 -8.17 -19.25
C TYR A 496 35.42 -8.65 -20.04
N LEU A 497 35.53 -9.80 -20.72
CA LEU A 497 34.43 -10.39 -21.46
C LEU A 497 33.25 -10.77 -20.54
N LYS A 498 33.54 -11.33 -19.35
CA LYS A 498 32.54 -11.66 -18.33
C LYS A 498 31.79 -10.40 -17.87
N ALA A 499 32.53 -9.37 -17.46
CA ALA A 499 31.97 -8.10 -17.00
C ALA A 499 31.12 -7.43 -18.09
N ARG A 500 31.60 -7.44 -19.35
CA ARG A 500 30.86 -6.87 -20.48
C ARG A 500 29.55 -7.62 -20.74
N LEU A 501 29.57 -8.95 -20.78
CA LEU A 501 28.36 -9.76 -21.03
C LEU A 501 27.32 -9.57 -19.94
N VAL A 502 27.73 -9.53 -18.67
CA VAL A 502 26.82 -9.26 -17.54
C VAL A 502 26.20 -7.88 -17.67
N LYS A 503 27.00 -6.86 -17.98
CA LYS A 503 26.50 -5.48 -18.21
C LYS A 503 25.51 -5.40 -19.37
N GLU A 504 25.76 -6.09 -20.49
CA GLU A 504 24.83 -6.12 -21.62
C GLU A 504 23.51 -6.81 -21.26
N ILE A 505 23.56 -7.90 -20.49
CA ILE A 505 22.36 -8.58 -20.01
C ILE A 505 21.55 -7.67 -19.09
N ASP A 506 22.21 -6.99 -18.16
CA ASP A 506 21.56 -6.08 -17.22
C ASP A 506 20.92 -4.89 -17.98
N ASN A 507 21.60 -4.34 -18.99
CA ASN A 507 21.05 -3.29 -19.86
C ASN A 507 19.82 -3.74 -20.65
N PHE A 508 19.92 -4.90 -21.33
CA PHE A 508 18.83 -5.49 -22.09
C PHE A 508 17.62 -5.79 -21.21
N TRP A 509 17.86 -6.41 -20.05
CA TRP A 509 16.80 -6.71 -19.09
C TRP A 509 16.09 -5.44 -18.60
N SER A 510 16.86 -4.39 -18.32
CA SER A 510 16.31 -3.09 -17.90
C SER A 510 15.46 -2.43 -19.00
N GLU A 511 15.90 -2.45 -20.26
CA GLU A 511 15.11 -1.98 -21.41
C GLU A 511 13.85 -2.82 -21.65
N TYR A 512 13.98 -4.13 -21.48
CA TYR A 512 12.88 -5.06 -21.59
C TYR A 512 11.81 -4.80 -20.52
N LEU A 513 12.20 -4.58 -19.26
CA LEU A 513 11.29 -4.19 -18.18
C LEU A 513 10.59 -2.85 -18.47
N GLU A 514 11.30 -1.87 -19.03
CA GLU A 514 10.68 -0.61 -19.43
C GLU A 514 9.64 -0.82 -20.54
N SER A 515 9.96 -1.67 -21.51
CA SER A 515 9.06 -2.01 -22.61
C SER A 515 7.82 -2.76 -22.12
N LEU A 516 7.99 -3.73 -21.22
CA LEU A 516 6.87 -4.44 -20.57
C LEU A 516 5.97 -3.50 -19.77
N ASN A 517 6.53 -2.54 -19.06
CA ASN A 517 5.73 -1.53 -18.35
C ASN A 517 4.89 -0.68 -19.32
N LYS A 518 5.45 -0.30 -20.47
CA LYS A 518 4.71 0.40 -21.53
C LYS A 518 3.59 -0.46 -22.09
N ILE A 519 3.88 -1.73 -22.43
CA ILE A 519 2.88 -2.68 -22.94
C ILE A 519 1.76 -2.90 -21.91
N ARG A 520 2.10 -3.12 -20.64
CA ARG A 520 1.12 -3.27 -19.55
C ARG A 520 0.20 -2.06 -19.43
N THR A 521 0.75 -0.86 -19.59
CA THR A 521 -0.03 0.40 -19.55
C THR A 521 -0.97 0.49 -20.75
N LEU A 522 -0.52 0.06 -21.93
CA LEU A 522 -1.32 0.05 -23.16
C LEU A 522 -2.41 -1.03 -23.16
N ALA A 523 -2.12 -2.22 -22.64
CA ALA A 523 -3.07 -3.34 -22.56
C ALA A 523 -4.27 -3.02 -21.65
N ASN A 524 -4.07 -2.18 -20.62
CA ASN A 524 -5.15 -1.71 -19.75
C ASN A 524 -6.11 -0.71 -20.44
N VAL A 525 -5.80 -0.23 -21.65
CA VAL A 525 -6.69 0.61 -22.45
C VAL A 525 -7.69 -0.29 -23.20
N LYS A 526 -8.81 -0.61 -22.54
CA LYS A 526 -9.88 -1.53 -22.99
C LYS A 526 -10.47 -1.28 -24.39
N TYR A 527 -10.17 -0.15 -25.06
CA TYR A 527 -10.89 0.29 -26.26
C TYR A 527 -10.41 -0.32 -27.59
N TYR A 528 -9.30 -1.08 -27.62
CA TYR A 528 -8.71 -1.54 -28.89
C TYR A 528 -8.43 -3.05 -28.99
N LEU A 529 -8.66 -3.83 -27.94
CA LEU A 529 -8.37 -5.26 -27.95
C LEU A 529 -9.68 -6.06 -27.94
N PRO A 530 -9.92 -6.94 -28.93
CA PRO A 530 -11.06 -7.85 -28.95
C PRO A 530 -10.93 -9.01 -27.94
N GLN A 531 -9.76 -9.16 -27.33
CA GLN A 531 -9.45 -10.18 -26.31
C GLN A 531 -9.32 -9.55 -24.92
N GLU A 532 -9.45 -10.36 -23.87
CA GLU A 532 -9.14 -9.95 -22.51
C GLU A 532 -7.70 -9.41 -22.45
N PRO A 533 -7.43 -8.25 -21.81
CA PRO A 533 -6.10 -7.62 -21.75
C PRO A 533 -4.95 -8.53 -21.33
N GLN A 534 -5.24 -9.61 -20.61
CA GLN A 534 -4.27 -10.64 -20.24
C GLN A 534 -3.84 -11.47 -21.45
N GLU A 535 -4.78 -11.96 -22.26
CA GLU A 535 -4.50 -12.74 -23.47
C GLU A 535 -3.73 -11.91 -24.50
N ALA A 536 -4.00 -10.61 -24.59
CA ALA A 536 -3.25 -9.71 -25.46
C ALA A 536 -1.83 -9.38 -24.97
N PHE A 537 -1.54 -9.59 -23.68
CA PHE A 537 -0.21 -9.39 -23.11
C PHE A 537 0.66 -10.65 -23.16
N PHE A 538 0.04 -11.83 -23.00
CA PHE A 538 0.68 -13.13 -23.19
C PHE A 538 1.02 -13.37 -24.67
#